data_AF-A0A951D702-F1
#
_entry.id   AF-A0A951D702-F1
#
_cell.length_a   1.000
_cell.length_b   1.000
_cell.length_c   1.000
_cell.angle_alpha   90.00
_cell.angle_beta   90.00
_cell.angle_gamma   90.00
#
_symmetry.space_group_name_H-M   'P 1'
#
loop_
_entity.id
_entity.type
_entity.pdbx_description
1 polymer ?
#
loop_
_entity_poly.entity_id
_entity_poly.type
_entity_poly.pdbx_seq_one_letter_code
_entity_poly.pdbx_strand_id
1 'polypeptide(L)'
;MLGSPLINAEDQKPLRDELLQELQSIGQAMSDIPARNGIELCAKIDVVSEELKKMTGDEEDPAQNLLTSIRKDVMALTPRAAQERSSVQLVRGHTPHRSVEATQSVDGARASEAAKGP
;
A
#
# COMPACT_ATOMS: atom_id res chain seq x y z
N MET A 1 2.24 -32.74 15.94
CA MET A 1 1.32 -31.73 16.53
C MET A 1 2.15 -30.50 16.82
N LEU A 2 1.98 -29.42 16.05
CA LEU A 2 2.72 -28.16 16.22
C LEU A 2 2.15 -27.43 17.44
N GLY A 3 2.62 -27.82 18.63
CA GLY A 3 2.39 -27.05 19.84
C GLY A 3 3.19 -25.76 19.73
N SER A 4 2.56 -24.69 19.24
CA SER A 4 2.99 -23.35 19.60
C SER A 4 2.98 -23.28 21.12
N PRO A 5 4.07 -22.87 21.79
CA PRO A 5 3.98 -22.47 23.19
C PRO A 5 2.82 -21.48 23.30
N LEU A 6 1.92 -21.71 24.25
CA LEU A 6 0.97 -20.69 24.70
C LEU A 6 1.82 -19.57 25.29
N ILE A 7 2.29 -18.65 24.46
CA ILE A 7 2.92 -17.42 24.93
C ILE A 7 1.83 -16.73 25.74
N ASN A 8 2.00 -16.61 27.06
CA ASN A 8 1.03 -15.93 27.90
C ASN A 8 0.82 -14.52 27.33
N ALA A 9 -0.43 -14.15 27.08
CA ALA A 9 -0.76 -12.83 26.54
C ALA A 9 -0.23 -11.69 27.43
N GLU A 10 -0.04 -11.97 28.72
CA GLU A 10 0.52 -11.00 29.67
C GLU A 10 2.03 -10.81 29.55
N ASP A 11 2.77 -11.81 29.06
CA ASP A 11 4.20 -11.66 28.77
C ASP A 11 4.43 -10.74 27.55
N GLN A 12 3.40 -10.58 26.70
CA GLN A 12 3.43 -9.70 25.52
C GLN A 12 2.88 -8.30 25.79
N LYS A 13 2.37 -8.04 27.00
CA LYS A 13 1.83 -6.72 27.36
C LYS A 13 2.84 -5.58 27.14
N PRO A 14 4.13 -5.71 27.54
CA PRO A 14 5.12 -4.67 27.30
C PRO A 14 5.35 -4.40 25.81
N LEU A 15 5.46 -5.46 25.00
CA LEU A 15 5.65 -5.35 23.55
C LEU A 15 4.42 -4.71 22.87
N ARG A 16 3.22 -5.04 23.33
CA ARG A 16 1.99 -4.42 22.82
C ARG A 16 1.96 -2.93 23.14
N ASP A 17 2.34 -2.55 24.36
CA ASP A 17 2.33 -1.15 24.78
C ASP A 17 3.41 -0.35 24.04
N GLU A 18 4.60 -0.93 23.82
CA GLU A 18 5.66 -0.36 22.97
C GLU A 18 5.21 -0.20 21.51
N LEU A 19 4.56 -1.22 20.94
CA LEU A 19 4.02 -1.15 19.57
C LEU A 19 2.95 -0.05 19.44
N LEU A 20 2.06 0.08 20.43
CA LEU A 20 1.06 1.15 20.45
C LEU A 20 1.72 2.53 20.51
N GLN A 21 2.79 2.67 21.31
CA GLN A 21 3.56 3.91 21.40
C GLN A 21 4.27 4.24 20.09
N GLU A 22 4.90 3.26 19.43
CA GLU A 22 5.52 3.46 18.12
C GLU A 22 4.49 3.84 17.06
N LEU A 23 3.33 3.18 17.03
CA LEU A 23 2.25 3.50 16.09
C LEU A 23 1.72 4.92 16.31
N GLN A 24 1.59 5.36 17.57
CA GLN A 24 1.24 6.76 17.88
C GLN A 24 2.31 7.73 17.38
N SER A 25 3.59 7.42 17.60
CA SER A 25 4.72 8.24 17.13
C SER A 25 4.75 8.36 15.60
N ILE A 26 4.54 7.25 14.89
CA ILE A 26 4.42 7.23 13.43
C ILE A 26 3.22 8.06 12.98
N GLY A 27 2.05 7.88 13.62
CA GLY A 27 0.85 8.66 13.34
C GLY A 27 1.10 10.17 13.46
N GLN A 28 1.80 10.59 14.52
CA GLN A 28 2.18 11.99 14.73
C GLN A 28 3.12 12.48 13.63
N ALA A 29 4.17 11.73 13.29
CA ALA A 29 5.09 12.09 12.22
C ALA A 29 4.40 12.19 10.85
N MET A 30 3.42 11.33 10.57
CA MET A 30 2.62 11.38 9.35
C MET A 30 1.65 12.57 9.32
N SER A 31 1.24 13.07 10.49
CA SER A 31 0.38 14.25 10.59
C SER A 31 1.08 15.52 10.06
N ASP A 32 2.40 15.62 10.23
CA ASP A 32 3.23 16.74 9.78
C ASP A 32 3.48 16.73 8.25
N ILE A 33 3.27 15.59 7.58
CA ILE A 33 3.47 15.49 6.13
C ILE A 33 2.32 16.21 5.41
N PRO A 34 2.58 17.20 4.53
CA PRO A 34 1.51 17.88 3.79
C PRO A 34 0.80 16.92 2.83
N ALA A 35 -0.54 17.00 2.79
CA ALA A 35 -1.34 16.22 1.84
C ALA A 35 -1.09 16.71 0.41
N ARG A 36 -0.87 15.78 -0.53
CA ARG A 36 -0.54 16.06 -1.93
C ARG A 36 -1.73 15.92 -2.87
N ASN A 37 -2.80 15.29 -2.42
CA ASN A 37 -4.03 15.09 -3.18
C ASN A 37 -5.24 15.03 -2.23
N GLY A 38 -6.44 15.06 -2.80
CA GLY A 38 -7.67 15.05 -2.02
C GLY A 38 -7.92 13.77 -1.22
N ILE A 39 -7.39 12.62 -1.66
CA ILE A 39 -7.51 11.36 -0.91
C ILE A 39 -6.72 11.46 0.40
N GLU A 40 -5.48 11.95 0.34
CA GLU A 40 -4.64 12.18 1.52
C GLU A 40 -5.25 13.23 2.46
N LEU A 41 -5.89 14.27 1.89
CA LEU A 41 -6.60 15.27 2.69
C LEU A 41 -7.81 14.66 3.41
N CYS A 42 -8.59 13.81 2.75
CA CYS A 42 -9.67 13.07 3.40
C CYS A 42 -9.18 12.15 4.51
N ALA A 43 -8.05 11.45 4.32
CA ALA A 43 -7.47 10.60 5.36
C ALA A 43 -7.09 11.43 6.61
N LYS A 44 -6.53 12.62 6.44
CA LYS A 44 -6.25 13.53 7.58
C LYS A 44 -7.53 14.00 8.27
N ILE A 45 -8.58 14.33 7.51
CA ILE A 45 -9.89 14.72 8.09
C ILE A 45 -10.49 13.57 8.92
N ASP A 46 -10.31 12.33 8.47
CA ASP A 46 -10.78 11.13 9.18
C ASP A 46 -10.02 10.93 10.50
N VAL A 47 -8.70 11.11 10.50
CA VAL A 47 -7.90 11.06 11.74
C VAL A 47 -8.34 12.14 12.73
N VAL A 48 -8.51 13.39 12.27
CA VAL A 48 -8.98 14.49 13.14
C VAL A 48 -10.38 14.20 13.68
N SER A 49 -11.26 13.61 12.86
CA SER A 49 -12.59 13.17 13.28
C SER A 49 -12.54 12.11 14.38
N GLU A 50 -11.67 11.11 14.25
CA GLU A 50 -11.51 10.07 15.27
C GLU A 50 -10.94 10.62 16.58
N GLU A 51 -9.95 11.52 16.51
CA GLU A 51 -9.39 12.16 17.70
C GLU A 51 -10.41 13.06 18.39
N LEU A 52 -11.20 13.81 17.63
CA LEU A 52 -12.29 14.63 18.17
C LEU A 52 -13.31 13.76 18.91
N LYS A 53 -13.76 12.66 18.30
CA LYS A 53 -14.68 11.70 18.93
C LYS A 53 -14.12 11.13 20.24
N LYS A 54 -12.82 10.84 20.31
CA LYS A 54 -12.18 10.37 21.55
C LYS A 54 -12.16 11.44 22.64
N MET A 55 -12.06 12.72 22.28
CA MET A 55 -12.02 13.84 23.22
C MET A 55 -13.39 14.23 23.76
N THR A 56 -14.41 14.32 22.89
CA THR A 56 -15.74 14.80 23.27
C THR A 56 -16.69 13.68 23.67
N GLY A 57 -16.50 12.47 23.14
CA GLY A 57 -17.40 11.33 23.39
C GLY A 57 -18.81 11.53 22.86
N ASP A 58 -19.05 12.60 22.10
CA ASP A 58 -20.34 13.00 21.57
C ASP A 58 -20.37 12.82 20.05
N GLU A 59 -21.31 12.02 19.57
CA GLU A 59 -21.51 11.76 18.14
C GLU A 59 -22.18 12.95 17.43
N GLU A 60 -22.84 13.87 18.16
CA GLU A 60 -23.52 15.04 17.60
C GLU A 60 -22.70 16.35 17.70
N ASP A 61 -21.39 16.27 17.90
CA ASP A 61 -20.52 17.44 17.93
C ASP A 61 -20.63 18.26 16.61
N PRO A 62 -20.99 19.55 16.65
CA PRO A 62 -21.01 20.43 15.49
C PRO A 62 -19.70 20.43 14.68
N ALA A 63 -18.55 20.23 15.33
CA ALA A 63 -17.26 20.12 14.65
C ALA A 63 -17.16 18.81 13.84
N GLN A 64 -17.75 17.72 14.31
CA GLN A 64 -17.83 16.45 13.58
C GLN A 64 -18.67 16.58 12.31
N ASN A 65 -19.78 17.33 12.39
CA ASN A 65 -20.62 17.65 11.23
C ASN A 65 -19.88 18.52 10.21
N LEU A 66 -19.11 19.51 10.67
CA LEU A 66 -18.29 20.35 9.82
C LEU A 66 -17.19 19.56 9.10
N LEU A 67 -16.45 18.70 9.81
CA LEU A 67 -15.43 17.82 9.23
C LEU A 67 -16.02 16.92 8.14
N THR A 68 -17.22 16.38 8.39
CA THR A 68 -17.97 15.57 7.41
C THR A 68 -18.34 16.40 6.16
N SER A 69 -18.74 17.65 6.33
CA SER A 69 -19.03 18.56 5.21
C SER A 69 -17.77 18.87 4.39
N ILE A 70 -16.69 19.25 5.06
CA ILE A 70 -15.40 19.56 4.41
C ILE A 70 -14.90 18.35 3.61
N ARG A 71 -15.00 17.13 4.17
CA ARG A 71 -14.63 15.89 3.46
C ARG A 71 -15.40 15.74 2.15
N LYS A 72 -16.70 16.01 2.14
CA LYS A 72 -17.53 15.94 0.93
C LYS A 72 -17.09 16.96 -0.11
N ASP A 73 -16.81 18.19 0.32
CA ASP A 73 -16.35 19.27 -0.58
C ASP A 73 -14.99 18.93 -1.21
N VAL A 74 -14.05 18.41 -0.41
CA VAL A 74 -12.75 17.94 -0.90
C VAL A 74 -12.93 16.85 -1.96
N MET A 75 -13.80 15.88 -1.73
CA MET A 75 -14.07 14.82 -2.70
C MET A 75 -14.76 15.32 -3.97
N ALA A 76 -15.61 16.34 -3.87
CA ALA A 76 -16.26 16.97 -5.02
C ALA A 76 -15.27 17.77 -5.88
N LEU A 77 -14.28 18.40 -5.23
CA LEU A 77 -13.24 19.19 -5.90
C LEU A 77 -12.08 18.32 -6.42
N THR A 78 -11.91 17.12 -5.90
CA THR A 78 -10.87 16.20 -6.37
C THR A 78 -11.25 15.68 -7.75
N PRO A 79 -10.48 16.00 -8.80
CA PRO A 79 -10.75 15.44 -10.11
C PRO A 79 -10.68 13.91 -9.98
N ARG A 80 -11.78 13.23 -10.31
CA ARG A 80 -11.75 11.78 -10.53
C ARG A 80 -10.82 11.59 -11.71
N ALA A 81 -9.54 11.36 -11.45
CA ALA A 81 -8.64 10.82 -12.45
C ALA A 81 -9.36 9.59 -12.98
N ALA A 82 -9.84 9.68 -14.22
CA ALA A 82 -10.41 8.54 -14.90
C ALA A 82 -9.38 7.44 -14.73
N GLN A 83 -9.81 6.37 -14.08
CA GLN A 83 -9.02 5.19 -13.81
C GLN A 83 -8.70 4.58 -15.17
N GLU A 84 -7.73 5.14 -15.88
CA GLU A 84 -7.01 4.45 -16.93
C GLU A 84 -6.42 3.25 -16.23
N ARG A 85 -7.07 2.10 -16.48
CA ARG A 85 -6.67 0.80 -15.99
C ARG A 85 -5.21 0.63 -16.39
N SER A 86 -4.29 0.90 -15.46
CA SER A 86 -2.92 0.44 -15.58
C SER A 86 -3.01 -1.07 -15.60
N SER A 87 -2.98 -1.63 -16.81
CA SER A 87 -2.87 -3.06 -17.05
C SER A 87 -1.46 -3.47 -16.66
N VAL A 88 -1.21 -3.58 -15.36
CA VAL A 88 -0.03 -4.25 -14.84
C VAL A 88 -0.22 -5.72 -15.18
N GLN A 89 0.31 -6.14 -16.35
CA GLN A 89 0.55 -7.54 -16.62
C GLN A 89 1.57 -8.03 -15.59
N LEU A 90 1.08 -8.70 -14.54
CA LEU A 90 1.88 -9.57 -13.70
C LEU A 90 2.39 -10.71 -14.58
N VAL A 91 3.55 -10.52 -15.21
CA VAL A 91 4.31 -11.60 -15.83
C VAL A 91 4.74 -12.52 -14.69
N ARG A 92 3.99 -13.62 -14.52
CA ARG A 92 4.26 -14.70 -13.58
C ARG A 92 5.50 -15.47 -14.05
N GLY A 93 6.68 -14.91 -13.77
CA GLY A 93 7.96 -15.58 -13.95
C GLY A 93 8.20 -16.61 -12.85
N HIS A 94 7.63 -17.81 -13.02
CA HIS A 94 8.12 -19.00 -12.31
C HIS A 94 8.21 -20.15 -13.30
N THR A 95 9.31 -20.19 -14.03
CA THR A 95 9.81 -21.41 -14.66
C THR A 95 10.57 -22.21 -13.60
N PRO A 96 10.06 -23.35 -13.11
CA PRO A 96 10.92 -24.29 -12.41
C PRO A 96 11.91 -24.85 -13.43
N HIS A 97 13.20 -24.61 -13.21
CA HIS A 97 14.29 -25.25 -13.95
C HIS A 97 14.19 -26.77 -13.71
N ARG A 98 13.46 -27.48 -14.57
CA ARG A 98 13.54 -28.93 -14.67
C ARG A 98 14.82 -29.22 -15.46
N SER A 99 15.87 -29.55 -14.72
CA SER A 99 17.08 -30.15 -15.28
C SER A 99 16.71 -31.49 -15.89
N VAL A 100 16.69 -31.58 -17.22
CA VAL A 100 16.74 -32.85 -17.95
C VAL A 100 17.50 -32.65 -19.26
N GLU A 101 18.56 -33.45 -19.35
CA GLU A 101 19.19 -34.02 -20.54
C GLU A 101 19.70 -33.09 -21.65
N ALA A 102 21.03 -32.97 -21.64
CA ALA A 102 21.81 -32.87 -22.85
C ALA A 102 21.59 -34.10 -23.73
N THR A 103 21.12 -33.89 -24.97
CA THR A 103 21.49 -34.63 -26.17
C THR A 103 21.03 -33.78 -27.35
N GLN A 104 22.00 -33.16 -28.04
CA GLN A 104 22.37 -33.55 -29.41
C GLN A 104 21.26 -33.34 -30.44
N SER A 105 21.45 -32.37 -31.33
CA SER A 105 21.79 -32.66 -32.74
C SER A 105 21.34 -31.55 -33.68
N VAL A 106 22.29 -31.09 -34.51
CA VAL A 106 22.15 -30.89 -35.97
C VAL A 106 21.30 -29.66 -36.37
N ASP A 107 21.61 -28.83 -37.35
CA ASP A 107 22.69 -28.63 -38.30
C ASP A 107 22.18 -27.49 -39.20
N GLY A 108 23.08 -26.78 -39.87
CA GLY A 108 22.82 -26.16 -41.17
C GLY A 108 21.76 -25.06 -41.31
N ALA A 109 22.25 -23.83 -41.55
CA ALA A 109 21.85 -22.94 -42.66
C ALA A 109 22.26 -21.49 -42.28
N ARG A 110 23.42 -20.99 -42.69
CA ARG A 110 23.69 -20.46 -44.04
C ARG A 110 22.57 -19.49 -44.48
N ALA A 111 22.75 -18.22 -44.16
CA ALA A 111 22.19 -17.12 -44.94
C ALA A 111 23.24 -16.01 -45.01
N SER A 112 23.80 -15.90 -46.22
CA SER A 112 24.70 -14.88 -46.71
C SER A 112 23.99 -13.52 -46.84
N GLU A 113 24.80 -12.51 -47.21
CA GLU A 113 24.47 -11.15 -47.68
C GLU A 113 24.27 -10.06 -46.63
N ALA A 114 24.79 -8.84 -46.79
CA ALA A 114 25.82 -8.25 -47.65
C ALA A 114 25.91 -6.78 -47.20
N ALA A 115 27.12 -6.19 -47.07
CA ALA A 115 27.36 -4.75 -47.27
C ALA A 115 28.83 -4.35 -47.02
N LYS A 116 29.32 -3.45 -47.89
CA LYS A 116 30.64 -2.74 -47.99
C LYS A 116 31.75 -3.56 -48.66
N GLY A 117 32.19 -3.29 -49.90
CA GLY A 117 32.51 -2.02 -50.60
C GLY A 117 34.04 -2.01 -50.84
N PRO A 118 34.64 -1.38 -51.87
CA PRO A 118 34.15 -0.41 -52.86
C PRO A 118 34.02 -0.93 -54.30
#